data_AF-A0AAW8QK14-F1
#
_entry.id   AF-A0AAW8QK14-F1
#
_cell.length_a   1.000
_cell.length_b   1.000
_cell.length_c   1.000
_cell.angle_alpha   90.00
_cell.angle_beta   90.00
_cell.angle_gamma   90.00
#
_symmetry.space_group_name_H-M   'P 1'
#
loop_
_entity.id
_entity.type
_entity.pdbx_description
1 polymer ?
#
loop_
_entity_poly.entity_id
_entity_poly.type
_entity_poly.pdbx_seq_one_letter_code
_entity_poly.pdbx_strand_id
1 'polypeptide(L)'
;MNNDLLFVLSNASESYIFLTFRAKDLTHSERIDIILEVERTIEPGSKRRIHLIWDHGFDSSDLTIWSEFHTEHNLALSSIGSFFKAFEMIKYPLPTYLKNQVNTSAHFLVFPSESYVQRFIKRISIDV
;
A
#
# COMPACT_ATOMS: atom_id res chain seq x y z
N MET A 1 -13.08 13.81 2.49
CA MET A 1 -13.53 12.43 2.73
C MET A 1 -12.42 11.73 3.46
N ASN A 2 -12.64 11.35 4.72
CA ASN A 2 -11.65 10.59 5.47
C ASN A 2 -11.62 9.17 4.92
N ASN A 3 -10.48 8.75 4.37
CA ASN A 3 -10.25 7.36 4.03
C ASN A 3 -10.00 6.62 5.34
N ASP A 4 -11.01 5.88 5.79
CA ASP A 4 -10.98 5.12 7.04
C ASP A 4 -10.51 3.67 6.83
N LEU A 5 -10.04 3.35 5.63
CA LEU A 5 -9.64 2.01 5.23
C LEU A 5 -8.18 1.94 4.81
N LEU A 6 -7.55 0.84 5.21
CA LEU A 6 -6.28 0.36 4.73
C LEU A 6 -6.54 -0.79 3.75
N PHE A 7 -5.93 -0.73 2.57
CA PHE A 7 -6.00 -1.80 1.58
C PHE A 7 -4.68 -2.56 1.58
N VAL A 8 -4.74 -3.87 1.78
CA VAL A 8 -3.56 -4.73 1.92
C VAL A 8 -3.69 -5.90 0.95
N LEU A 9 -2.69 -6.09 0.09
CA LEU A 9 -2.53 -7.31 -0.69
C LEU A 9 -1.79 -8.33 0.16
N SER A 10 -2.42 -9.44 0.50
CA SER A 10 -1.87 -10.40 1.45
C SER A 10 -1.90 -11.82 0.91
N ASN A 11 -0.90 -12.61 1.29
CA ASN A 11 -0.88 -14.06 1.11
C ASN A 11 -0.34 -14.74 2.38
N ALA A 12 0.09 -16.00 2.29
CA ALA A 12 0.56 -16.75 3.46
C ALA A 12 1.81 -16.12 4.14
N SER A 13 2.66 -15.41 3.39
CA SER A 13 3.99 -14.98 3.84
C SER A 13 4.23 -13.47 3.78
N GLU A 14 3.49 -12.76 2.94
CA GLU A 14 3.79 -11.38 2.54
C GLU A 14 2.51 -10.53 2.57
N SER A 15 2.65 -9.28 3.01
CA SER A 15 1.58 -8.28 3.08
C SER A 15 2.05 -6.94 2.50
N TYR A 16 1.36 -6.43 1.48
CA TYR A 16 1.69 -5.17 0.82
C TYR A 16 0.59 -4.14 1.08
N ILE A 17 0.92 -3.10 1.83
CA ILE A 17 0.03 -1.96 2.11
C ILE A 17 -0.02 -1.09 0.85
N PHE A 18 -1.20 -0.99 0.26
CA PHE A 18 -1.43 -0.22 -0.96
C PHE A 18 -1.59 1.26 -0.64
N LEU A 19 -0.70 2.07 -1.20
CA LEU A 19 -0.64 3.53 -1.05
C LEU A 19 -0.82 4.22 -2.42
N THR A 20 -1.12 5.51 -2.39
CA THR A 20 -1.15 6.37 -3.58
C THR A 20 0.26 6.80 -3.99
N PHE A 21 0.39 7.33 -5.20
CA PHE A 21 1.63 7.90 -5.73
C PHE A 21 2.35 8.94 -4.86
N ARG A 22 1.65 9.54 -3.88
CA ARG A 22 2.25 10.46 -2.90
C ARG A 22 3.21 9.77 -1.94
N ALA A 23 3.16 8.44 -1.82
CA ALA A 23 4.06 7.68 -0.97
C ALA A 23 5.54 7.82 -1.34
N LYS A 24 5.84 8.24 -2.58
CA LYS A 24 7.21 8.60 -3.00
C LYS A 24 7.82 9.72 -2.15
N ASP A 25 6.98 10.60 -1.60
CA ASP A 25 7.41 11.78 -0.83
C ASP A 25 7.53 11.46 0.67
N LEU A 26 7.16 10.24 1.11
CA LEU A 26 7.37 9.80 2.49
C LEU A 26 8.86 9.64 2.78
N THR A 27 9.29 10.18 3.91
CA THR A 27 10.61 9.90 4.48
C THR A 27 10.71 8.45 4.94
N HIS A 28 11.95 7.96 5.11
CA HIS A 28 12.19 6.62 5.64
C HIS A 28 11.47 6.39 6.98
N SER A 29 11.55 7.36 7.90
CA SER A 29 10.89 7.28 9.21
C SER A 29 9.37 7.18 9.11
N GLU A 30 8.74 7.97 8.23
CA GLU A 30 7.29 7.90 8.02
C GLU A 30 6.85 6.55 7.43
N ARG A 31 7.66 5.95 6.55
CA ARG A 31 7.40 4.61 6.02
C ARG A 31 7.47 3.55 7.11
N ILE A 32 8.47 3.63 7.98
CA ILE A 32 8.62 2.74 9.15
C ILE A 32 7.43 2.91 10.11
N ASP A 33 7.02 4.14 10.42
CA ASP A 33 5.88 4.43 11.29
C ASP A 33 4.59 3.77 10.77
N ILE A 34 4.36 3.79 9.45
CA ILE A 34 3.22 3.12 8.83
C ILE A 34 3.28 1.61 9.05
N ILE A 35 4.43 0.97 8.79
CA ILE A 35 4.60 -0.48 8.96
C ILE A 35 4.37 -0.88 10.41
N LEU A 36 5.04 -0.21 11.36
CA LEU A 36 4.96 -0.54 12.78
C LEU A 36 3.53 -0.40 13.31
N GLU A 37 2.81 0.64 12.89
CA GLU A 37 1.44 0.82 13.35
C GLU A 37 0.50 -0.25 12.78
N VAL A 38 0.68 -0.66 11.52
CA VAL A 38 -0.10 -1.76 10.93
C VAL A 38 0.23 -3.11 11.56
N GLU A 39 1.51 -3.41 11.79
CA GLU A 39 1.95 -4.61 12.52
C GLU A 39 1.31 -4.69 13.90
N ARG A 40 1.32 -3.59 14.64
CA ARG A 40 0.79 -3.54 16.00
C ARG A 40 -0.72 -3.72 16.07
N THR A 41 -1.46 -3.20 15.09
CA THR A 41 -2.91 -3.07 15.18
C THR A 41 -3.69 -4.10 14.37
N ILE A 42 -3.14 -4.56 13.25
CA ILE A 42 -3.86 -5.37 12.27
C ILE A 42 -3.25 -6.78 12.15
N GLU A 43 -1.92 -6.91 12.27
CA GLU A 43 -1.20 -8.18 12.15
C GLU A 43 -0.41 -8.55 13.42
N PRO A 44 -0.97 -8.42 14.65
CA PRO A 44 -0.21 -8.65 15.88
C PRO A 44 0.26 -10.12 15.97
N GLY A 45 1.57 -10.32 16.03
CA GLY A 45 2.18 -11.66 16.12
C GLY A 45 2.24 -12.43 14.80
N SER A 46 1.88 -11.80 13.68
CA SER A 46 2.07 -12.35 12.34
C SER A 46 3.57 -12.41 12.01
N LYS A 47 4.01 -13.50 11.37
CA LYS A 47 5.36 -13.59 10.80
C LYS A 47 5.41 -13.09 9.34
N ARG A 48 4.30 -12.55 8.83
CA ARG A 48 4.24 -12.02 7.47
C ARG A 48 5.10 -10.77 7.38
N ARG A 49 5.88 -10.66 6.32
CA ARG A 49 6.64 -9.44 6.06
C ARG A 49 5.69 -8.39 5.52
N ILE A 50 5.81 -7.17 6.04
CA ILE A 50 5.01 -6.04 5.60
C ILE A 50 5.84 -5.13 4.70
N HIS A 51 5.22 -4.72 3.61
CA HIS A 51 5.78 -3.91 2.55
C HIS A 51 4.83 -2.77 2.22
N LEU A 52 5.37 -1.68 1.68
CA LEU A 52 4.59 -0.59 1.11
C LEU A 52 4.62 -0.74 -0.41
N ILE A 53 3.50 -0.50 -1.07
CA ILE A 53 3.41 -0.53 -2.53
C ILE A 53 2.60 0.66 -3.04
N TRP A 54 3.09 1.34 -4.07
CA TRP A 54 2.38 2.46 -4.72
C TRP A 54 2.74 2.55 -6.19
N ASP A 55 1.89 3.22 -6.98
CA ASP A 55 2.16 3.52 -8.38
C ASP A 55 2.81 4.90 -8.53
N HIS A 56 3.36 5.23 -9.70
CA HIS A 56 3.95 6.56 -9.93
C HIS A 56 2.92 7.63 -10.32
N GLY A 57 1.61 7.32 -10.27
CA GLY A 57 0.53 8.27 -10.54
C GLY A 57 0.21 8.46 -12.03
N PHE A 58 0.77 7.61 -12.90
CA PHE A 58 0.45 7.56 -14.33
C PHE A 58 -0.26 6.25 -14.67
N ASP A 59 -1.13 6.28 -15.68
CA ASP A 59 -1.96 5.12 -16.06
C ASP A 59 -1.13 3.92 -16.56
N SER A 60 0.11 4.12 -16.98
CA SER A 60 1.01 3.09 -17.46
C SER A 60 2.34 3.08 -16.71
N SER A 61 2.30 3.23 -15.38
CA SER A 61 3.51 3.17 -14.56
C SER A 61 3.70 1.81 -13.88
N ASP A 62 4.98 1.46 -13.71
CA ASP A 62 5.43 0.46 -12.75
C ASP A 62 4.91 0.77 -11.33
N LEU A 63 4.96 -0.23 -10.44
CA LEU A 63 4.76 -0.02 -9.01
C LEU A 63 6.10 0.03 -8.30
N THR A 64 6.25 0.95 -7.35
CA THR A 64 7.32 0.89 -6.38
C THR A 64 6.88 0.03 -5.21
N ILE A 65 7.72 -0.93 -4.85
CA ILE A 65 7.62 -1.67 -3.61
C ILE A 65 8.79 -1.24 -2.71
N TRP A 66 8.46 -0.93 -1.47
CA TRP A 66 9.42 -0.63 -0.43
C TRP A 66 9.26 -1.59 0.74
N SER A 67 10.39 -2.08 1.24
CA SER A 67 10.45 -2.99 2.37
C SER A 67 11.48 -2.45 3.36
N GLU A 68 11.35 -2.78 4.64
CA GLU A 68 12.41 -2.44 5.62
C GLU A 68 13.74 -3.12 5.24
N PHE A 69 13.68 -4.39 4.84
CA PHE A 69 14.86 -5.22 4.56
C PHE A 69 15.43 -5.05 3.15
N HIS A 70 14.63 -4.56 2.21
CA HIS A 70 15.00 -4.43 0.81
C HIS A 70 14.75 -2.99 0.36
N THR A 71 15.78 -2.36 -0.20
CA THR A 71 15.68 -1.06 -0.88
C THR A 71 14.51 -1.04 -1.88
N GLU A 72 14.05 0.17 -2.23
CA GLU A 72 13.00 0.36 -3.24
C GLU A 72 13.27 -0.48 -4.49
N HIS A 73 12.28 -1.25 -4.92
CA HIS A 73 12.32 -1.98 -6.17
C HIS A 73 11.06 -1.72 -6.99
N ASN A 74 11.21 -1.75 -8.31
CA ASN A 74 10.11 -1.51 -9.23
C ASN A 74 9.56 -2.84 -9.74
N LEU A 75 8.25 -2.99 -9.62
CA LEU A 75 7.47 -4.03 -10.28
C LEU A 75 7.00 -3.49 -11.62
N ALA A 76 7.56 -4.06 -12.69
CA ALA A 76 7.24 -3.67 -14.06
C ALA A 76 5.73 -3.77 -14.35
N LEU A 77 5.18 -2.80 -15.10
CA LEU A 77 3.76 -2.75 -15.50
C LEU A 77 3.25 -4.10 -16.03
N SER A 78 4.03 -4.74 -16.90
CA SER A 78 3.70 -6.05 -17.49
C SER A 78 3.53 -7.19 -16.49
N SER A 79 4.09 -7.04 -15.28
CA SER A 79 4.08 -8.05 -14.21
C SER A 79 3.04 -7.74 -13.12
N ILE A 80 2.39 -6.57 -13.16
CA ILE A 80 1.42 -6.16 -12.12
C ILE A 80 0.23 -7.12 -12.10
N GLY A 81 -0.32 -7.49 -13.25
CA GLY A 81 -1.49 -8.38 -13.33
C GLY A 81 -1.22 -9.76 -12.72
N SER A 82 -0.05 -10.36 -13.00
CA SER A 82 0.33 -11.65 -12.42
C SER A 82 0.67 -11.53 -10.93
N PHE A 83 1.31 -10.43 -10.52
CA PHE A 83 1.56 -10.13 -9.11
C PHE A 83 0.25 -10.06 -8.33
N PHE A 84 -0.71 -9.23 -8.74
CA PHE A 84 -1.99 -9.06 -8.03
C PHE A 84 -2.80 -10.35 -7.95
N LYS A 85 -2.70 -11.26 -8.93
CA LYS A 85 -3.34 -12.58 -8.88
C LYS A 85 -2.77 -13.52 -7.80
N ALA A 86 -1.54 -13.28 -7.34
CA ALA A 86 -0.90 -14.07 -6.30
C ALA A 86 -1.27 -13.63 -4.87
N PHE A 87 -2.07 -12.56 -4.74
CA PHE A 87 -2.47 -11.98 -3.46
C PHE A 87 -3.98 -11.82 -3.37
N GLU A 88 -4.50 -11.89 -2.15
CA GLU A 88 -5.86 -11.48 -1.84
C GLU A 88 -5.87 -10.02 -1.38
N MET A 89 -6.79 -9.21 -1.90
CA MET A 89 -6.96 -7.85 -1.39
C MET A 89 -7.89 -7.84 -0.17
N ILE A 90 -7.30 -7.55 0.99
CA ILE A 90 -7.98 -7.45 2.27
C ILE A 90 -8.13 -5.97 2.64
N LYS A 91 -9.26 -5.63 3.28
CA LYS A 91 -9.53 -4.29 3.79
C LYS A 91 -9.52 -4.32 5.31
N TYR A 92 -8.80 -3.38 5.91
CA TYR A 92 -8.77 -3.18 7.35
C TYR A 92 -9.18 -1.75 7.71
N PRO A 93 -9.71 -1.50 8.92
CA PRO A 93 -9.82 -0.15 9.42
C PRO A 93 -8.44 0.51 9.49
N LEU A 94 -8.34 1.78 9.08
CA LEU A 94 -7.11 2.53 9.21
C LEU A 94 -6.77 2.71 10.71
N PRO A 95 -5.55 2.37 11.15
CA PRO A 95 -5.16 2.52 12.55
C PRO A 95 -5.33 3.95 13.06
N THR A 96 -5.74 4.11 14.32
CA THR A 96 -6.09 5.42 14.91
C THR A 96 -4.94 6.43 14.80
N TYR A 97 -3.69 6.00 15.01
CA TYR A 97 -2.53 6.87 14.87
C TYR A 97 -2.41 7.41 13.42
N LEU A 98 -2.48 6.52 12.43
CA LEU A 98 -2.40 6.91 11.02
C LEU A 98 -3.58 7.78 10.59
N LYS A 99 -4.78 7.49 11.09
CA LYS A 99 -5.97 8.33 10.88
C LYS A 99 -5.74 9.75 11.42
N ASN A 100 -5.12 9.89 12.59
CA ASN A 100 -4.79 11.21 13.15
C ASN A 100 -3.72 11.93 12.32
N GLN A 101 -2.71 11.21 11.83
CA GLN A 101 -1.67 11.77 10.95
C GLN A 101 -2.27 12.28 9.62
N VAL A 102 -3.19 11.54 9.01
CA VAL A 102 -3.93 11.98 7.80
C VAL A 102 -4.65 13.31 8.01
N ASN A 103 -5.22 13.54 9.19
CA ASN A 103 -5.96 14.76 9.51
C ASN A 103 -5.05 15.96 9.83
N THR A 104 -3.76 15.73 10.09
CA THR A 104 -2.84 16.76 10.62
C THR A 104 -1.64 17.02 9.72
N SER A 105 -1.29 16.09 8.84
CA SER A 105 -0.14 16.19 7.94
C SER A 105 -0.51 15.86 6.50
N ALA A 106 -0.17 16.77 5.58
CA ALA A 106 -0.34 16.54 4.14
C ALA A 106 0.53 15.38 3.62
N HIS A 107 1.60 15.02 4.34
CA HIS A 107 2.51 13.92 3.97
C HIS A 107 1.84 12.56 4.12
N PHE A 108 0.90 12.43 5.05
CA PHE A 108 0.17 11.18 5.29
C PHE A 108 -1.09 11.04 4.42
N LEU A 109 -1.31 11.94 3.45
CA LEU A 109 -2.35 11.79 2.41
C LEU A 109 -1.98 10.71 1.37
N VAL A 110 -1.47 9.57 1.84
CA VAL A 110 -0.96 8.45 1.06
C VAL A 110 -1.93 7.28 1.02
N PHE A 111 -2.93 7.24 1.90
CA PHE A 111 -3.90 6.15 1.95
C PHE A 111 -5.01 6.35 0.90
N PRO A 112 -5.18 5.39 -0.04
CA PRO A 112 -6.09 5.53 -1.17
C PRO A 112 -7.55 5.40 -0.75
N SER A 113 -8.44 6.03 -1.52
CA SER A 113 -9.88 5.79 -1.38
C SER A 113 -10.27 4.49 -2.06
N GLU A 114 -11.41 3.93 -1.70
CA GLU A 114 -11.93 2.74 -2.37
C GLU A 114 -12.09 2.96 -3.89
N SER A 115 -12.56 4.14 -4.30
CA SER A 115 -12.67 4.49 -5.72
C SER A 115 -11.32 4.56 -6.44
N TYR A 116 -10.24 4.92 -5.75
CA TYR A 116 -8.90 4.87 -6.31
C TYR A 116 -8.48 3.43 -6.57
N VAL A 117 -8.64 2.57 -5.57
CA VAL A 117 -8.26 1.14 -5.66
C VAL A 117 -9.09 0.42 -6.73
N GLN A 118 -10.40 0.67 -6.82
CA GLN A 118 -11.25 0.08 -7.85
C GLN A 118 -10.83 0.49 -9.27
N ARG A 119 -10.48 1.77 -9.48
CA ARG A 119 -9.96 2.23 -10.78
C ARG A 119 -8.65 1.55 -11.12
N PHE A 120 -7.76 1.43 -10.13
CA PHE A 120 -6.49 0.73 -10.29
C PHE A 120 -6.68 -0.74 -10.67
N ILE A 121 -7.52 -1.48 -9.93
CA ILE A 121 -7.82 -2.89 -10.22
C ILE A 121 -8.44 -3.07 -11.61
N LYS A 122 -9.38 -2.18 -11.98
CA LYS A 122 -10.01 -2.22 -13.30
C LYS A 122 -8.97 -2.05 -14.41
N ARG A 123 -8.01 -1.13 -14.23
CA ARG A 123 -6.91 -0.89 -15.19
C ARG A 123 -6.08 -2.16 -15.42
N ILE A 124 -5.57 -2.75 -14.34
CA ILE A 124 -4.72 -3.95 -14.44
C ILE A 124 -5.47 -5.20 -14.90
N SER A 125 -6.80 -5.18 -14.88
CA SER A 125 -7.64 -6.27 -15.39
C SER A 125 -7.97 -6.15 -16.89
N ILE A 126 -7.74 -4.97 -17.50
CA ILE A 126 -7.99 -4.71 -18.92
C ILE A 126 -6.75 -5.04 -19.77
N ASP A 127 -5.55 -5.02 -19.17
CA ASP A 127 -4.27 -5.33 -19.84
C ASP A 127 -3.87 -6.83 -19.74
N VAL A 128 -4.83 -7.74 -19.51
CA VAL A 128 -4.64 -9.21 -19.52
C VAL A 128 -5.43 -9.85 -20.64
#